data_AF-A0AAE3TKN9-F1
#
_entry.id   AF-A0AAE3TKN9-F1
#
_cell.length_a   1.000
_cell.length_b   1.000
_cell.length_c   1.000
_cell.angle_alpha   90.00
_cell.angle_beta   90.00
_cell.angle_gamma   90.00
#
_symmetry.space_group_name_H-M   'P 1'
#
loop_
_entity.id
_entity.type
_entity.pdbx_description
1 polymer ?
#
loop_
_entity_poly.entity_id
_entity_poly.type
_entity_poly.pdbx_seq_one_letter_code
_entity_poly.pdbx_strand_id
1 'polypeptide(L)'
;MAFEELLEDPVIQKYLHELVGPKGMPVAAAPPDGEVTDEELAEELGLELNDVRRALFILYENDLATYRRLRDEDSGWLTYLWTFEYENIPEKLEEEMYRLLEALEEREDYEQDHEFYLCEVCGIRFEFGEAMDFGFECPDCGSQLESMGNSRLVEAMEERIADLRDELNVDAEI
;
A
#
# COMPACT_ATOMS: atom_id res chain seq x y z
N MET A 1 16.93 -6.74 20.04
CA MET A 1 16.55 -5.34 19.77
C MET A 1 15.05 -5.20 19.97
N ALA A 2 14.52 -4.01 20.24
CA ALA A 2 13.08 -3.79 20.05
C ALA A 2 12.68 -4.21 18.63
N PHE A 3 11.54 -4.90 18.47
CA PHE A 3 10.97 -5.33 17.19
C PHE A 3 11.72 -6.42 16.39
N GLU A 4 12.72 -7.09 16.96
CA GLU A 4 13.50 -8.13 16.27
C GLU A 4 12.63 -9.26 15.70
N GLU A 5 11.67 -9.77 16.48
CA GLU A 5 10.73 -10.81 16.05
C GLU A 5 9.81 -10.35 14.90
N LEU A 6 9.39 -9.09 14.90
CA LEU A 6 8.56 -8.52 13.81
C LEU A 6 9.38 -8.35 12.52
N LEU A 7 10.63 -7.91 12.65
CA LEU A 7 11.50 -7.68 11.49
C LEU A 7 12.03 -8.98 10.88
N GLU A 8 11.89 -10.12 11.55
CA GLU A 8 12.15 -11.45 10.96
C GLU A 8 11.03 -11.90 10.02
N ASP A 9 9.83 -11.30 10.11
CA ASP A 9 8.70 -11.62 9.23
C ASP A 9 8.95 -11.10 7.80
N PRO A 10 9.00 -11.98 6.78
CA PRO A 10 9.20 -11.58 5.38
C PRO A 10 8.12 -10.61 4.85
N VAL A 11 6.89 -10.70 5.37
CA VAL A 11 5.78 -9.82 4.98
C VAL A 11 6.03 -8.42 5.47
N ILE A 12 6.43 -8.27 6.74
CA ILE A 12 6.77 -6.97 7.34
C ILE A 12 7.98 -6.36 6.62
N GLN A 13 9.02 -7.14 6.32
CA GLN A 13 10.16 -6.65 5.56
C GLN A 13 9.76 -6.15 4.17
N LYS A 14 8.88 -6.89 3.48
CA LYS A 14 8.39 -6.49 2.16
C LYS A 14 7.55 -5.21 2.23
N TYR A 15 6.65 -5.12 3.21
CA TYR A 15 5.83 -3.94 3.47
C TYR A 15 6.69 -2.70 3.71
N LEU A 16 7.67 -2.79 4.62
CA LEU A 16 8.61 -1.69 4.88
C LEU A 16 9.40 -1.33 3.62
N HIS A 17 9.89 -2.32 2.87
CA HIS A 17 10.62 -2.07 1.63
C HIS A 17 9.77 -1.36 0.56
N GLU A 18 8.50 -1.73 0.40
CA GLU A 18 7.58 -1.06 -0.53
C GLU A 18 7.27 0.39 -0.11
N LEU A 19 7.20 0.65 1.20
CA LEU A 19 6.99 2.00 1.74
C LEU A 19 8.20 2.92 1.55
N VAL A 20 9.36 2.55 2.11
CA VAL A 20 10.52 3.45 2.20
C VAL A 20 11.50 3.29 1.03
N GLY A 21 11.33 2.26 0.22
CA GLY A 21 12.20 1.93 -0.91
C GLY A 21 13.61 1.46 -0.48
N PRO A 22 14.47 1.14 -1.46
CA PRO A 22 15.77 0.49 -1.18
C PRO A 22 16.74 1.38 -0.41
N LYS A 23 16.63 2.72 -0.54
CA LYS A 23 17.46 3.69 0.18
C LYS A 23 17.02 3.88 1.62
N GLY A 24 15.71 3.79 1.89
CA GLY A 24 15.15 3.94 3.22
C GLY A 24 15.11 2.64 4.01
N MET A 25 15.19 1.48 3.34
CA MET A 25 15.10 0.17 4.00
C MET A 25 16.10 -0.02 5.15
N PRO A 26 17.37 0.41 5.06
CA PRO A 26 18.29 0.26 6.20
C PRO A 26 17.86 1.06 7.44
N VAL A 27 17.15 2.18 7.24
CA VAL A 27 16.58 2.99 8.34
C VAL A 27 15.41 2.27 9.00
N ALA A 28 14.54 1.66 8.19
CA ALA A 28 13.39 0.90 8.69
C ALA A 28 13.80 -0.45 9.32
N ALA A 29 14.89 -1.06 8.85
CA ALA A 29 15.37 -2.36 9.34
C ALA A 29 16.21 -2.27 10.63
N ALA A 30 16.57 -1.06 11.07
CA ALA A 30 17.41 -0.84 12.26
C ALA A 30 16.78 0.21 13.20
N PRO A 31 15.56 -0.05 13.73
CA PRO A 31 14.98 0.83 14.73
C PRO A 31 15.83 0.80 16.01
N PRO A 32 16.24 1.95 16.55
CA PRO A 32 17.00 2.00 17.79
C PRO A 32 16.11 1.74 19.00
N ASP A 33 16.74 1.31 20.11
CA ASP A 33 16.06 1.17 21.40
C ASP A 33 15.79 2.58 21.98
N GLY A 34 14.64 3.17 21.67
CA GLY A 34 14.18 4.46 22.19
C GLY A 34 14.23 5.60 21.17
N GLU A 35 14.52 6.81 21.65
CA GLU A 35 14.53 8.02 20.83
C GLU A 35 15.88 8.23 20.14
N VAL A 36 15.86 8.63 18.87
CA VAL A 36 17.07 8.89 18.06
C VAL A 36 16.95 10.18 17.26
N THR A 37 18.05 10.87 17.03
CA THR A 37 18.10 11.95 16.04
C THR A 37 18.35 11.42 14.63
N ASP A 38 17.92 12.18 13.62
CA ASP A 38 18.21 11.90 12.22
C ASP A 38 19.72 11.93 11.91
N GLU A 39 20.49 12.76 12.63
CA GLU A 39 21.95 12.83 12.53
C GLU A 39 22.65 11.59 13.10
N GLU A 40 22.27 11.14 14.29
CA GLU A 40 22.80 9.90 14.91
C GLU A 40 22.51 8.68 14.02
N LEU A 41 21.29 8.57 13.52
CA LEU A 41 20.89 7.45 12.67
C LEU A 41 21.62 7.45 11.33
N ALA A 42 21.89 8.62 10.75
CA ALA A 42 22.69 8.75 9.55
C ALA A 42 24.16 8.34 9.77
N GLU A 43 24.75 8.74 10.90
CA GLU A 43 26.12 8.38 11.25
C GLU A 43 26.29 6.88 11.52
N GLU A 44 25.37 6.29 12.29
CA GLU A 44 25.40 4.86 12.63
C GLU A 44 25.23 3.96 11.39
N LEU A 45 24.29 4.32 10.51
CA LEU A 45 24.01 3.55 9.29
C LEU A 45 24.93 3.90 8.11
N GLY A 46 25.75 4.95 8.25
CA GLY A 46 26.61 5.45 7.17
C GLY A 46 25.83 5.96 5.95
N LEU A 47 24.66 6.54 6.18
CA LEU A 47 23.75 7.01 5.14
C LEU A 47 23.80 8.53 4.98
N GLU A 48 23.33 9.02 3.83
CA GLU A 48 23.11 10.46 3.66
C GLU A 48 21.93 10.91 4.52
N LEU A 49 22.12 11.99 5.28
CA LEU A 49 21.10 12.58 6.16
C LEU A 49 19.76 12.84 5.45
N ASN A 50 19.79 13.22 4.17
CA ASN A 50 18.57 13.46 3.39
C ASN A 50 17.79 12.16 3.08
N ASP A 51 18.49 11.04 2.86
CA ASP A 51 17.86 9.74 2.63
C ASP A 51 17.23 9.23 3.94
N VAL A 52 17.92 9.43 5.08
CA VAL A 52 17.41 9.10 6.42
C VAL A 52 16.16 9.91 6.76
N ARG A 53 16.22 11.24 6.59
CA ARG A 53 15.07 12.12 6.81
C ARG A 53 13.87 11.71 5.97
N ARG A 54 14.08 11.40 4.69
CA ARG A 54 13.00 10.96 3.80
C ARG A 54 12.35 9.69 4.30
N ALA A 55 13.15 8.69 4.69
CA ALA A 55 12.63 7.44 5.25
C ALA A 55 11.82 7.68 6.52
N LEU A 56 12.34 8.49 7.46
CA LEU A 56 11.64 8.84 8.71
C LEU A 56 10.31 9.57 8.45
N PHE A 57 10.26 10.49 7.48
CA PHE A 57 8.99 11.14 7.10
C PHE A 57 7.97 10.16 6.52
N ILE A 58 8.40 9.24 5.64
CA ILE A 58 7.51 8.21 5.09
C ILE A 58 6.97 7.32 6.23
N LEU A 59 7.83 6.89 7.16
CA LEU A 59 7.40 6.11 8.32
C LEU A 59 6.39 6.88 9.17
N TYR A 60 6.60 8.17 9.39
CA TYR A 60 5.65 9.02 10.12
C TYR A 60 4.31 9.20 9.41
N GLU A 61 4.30 9.41 8.10
CA GLU A 61 3.06 9.51 7.32
C GLU A 61 2.23 8.21 7.36
N ASN A 62 2.87 7.09 7.68
CA ASN A 62 2.24 5.78 7.84
C ASN A 62 2.09 5.36 9.33
N ASP A 63 2.17 6.31 10.27
CA ASP A 63 2.16 6.10 11.74
C ASP A 63 3.10 4.98 12.25
N LEU A 64 4.19 4.73 11.53
CA LEU A 64 5.25 3.79 11.92
C LEU A 64 6.38 4.49 12.70
N ALA A 65 6.35 5.81 12.76
CA ALA A 65 7.24 6.61 13.58
C ALA A 65 6.52 7.86 14.11
N THR A 66 6.93 8.32 15.29
CA THR A 66 6.54 9.62 15.84
C THR A 66 7.77 10.47 16.08
N TYR A 67 7.59 11.78 16.24
CA TYR A 67 8.69 12.66 16.61
C TYR A 67 8.27 13.70 17.63
N ARG A 68 9.23 14.14 18.44
CA ARG A 68 9.10 15.34 19.28
C ARG A 68 10.26 16.29 19.03
N ARG A 69 9.98 17.58 19.20
CA ARG A 69 10.99 18.64 19.06
C ARG A 69 11.50 19.07 20.42
N LEU A 70 12.82 19.14 20.56
CA LEU A 70 13.48 19.82 21.65
C LEU A 70 14.04 21.14 21.15
N ARG A 71 13.86 22.19 21.96
CA ARG A 71 14.48 23.49 21.71
C ARG A 71 15.55 23.71 22.76
N ASP A 72 16.76 23.93 22.31
CA ASP A 72 17.85 24.35 23.17
C ASP A 72 17.64 25.83 23.55
N GLU A 73 17.53 26.13 24.85
CA GLU A 73 17.20 27.47 25.35
C GLU A 73 18.34 28.49 25.14
N ASP A 74 19.57 28.01 25.04
CA ASP A 74 20.78 28.84 24.92
C ASP A 74 21.11 29.18 23.46
N SER A 75 21.00 28.21 22.56
CA SER A 75 21.33 28.36 21.12
C SER A 75 20.11 28.58 20.22
N GLY A 76 18.91 28.25 20.71
CA GLY A 76 17.68 28.29 19.93
C GLY A 76 17.55 27.16 18.89
N TRP A 77 18.48 26.19 18.89
CA TRP A 77 18.49 25.05 17.96
C TRP A 77 17.29 24.12 18.20
N LEU A 78 16.76 23.55 17.13
CA LEU A 78 15.65 22.59 17.16
C LEU A 78 16.18 21.20 16.83
N THR A 79 16.06 20.29 17.77
CA THR A 79 16.42 18.87 17.61
C THR A 79 15.16 18.04 17.47
N TYR A 80 15.12 17.18 16.46
CA TYR A 80 14.03 16.25 16.22
C TYR A 80 14.44 14.88 16.77
N LEU A 81 13.65 14.38 17.72
CA LEU A 81 13.81 13.05 18.30
C LEU A 81 12.70 12.15 17.77
N TRP A 82 13.10 11.06 17.13
CA TRP A 82 12.23 10.09 16.48
C TRP A 82 12.07 8.84 17.34
N THR A 83 10.85 8.31 17.38
CA THR A 83 10.49 7.05 18.03
C THR A 83 9.81 6.16 17.00
N PHE A 84 10.20 4.89 16.93
CA PHE A 84 9.61 3.91 16.01
C PHE A 84 8.44 3.18 16.70
N GLU A 85 7.32 3.01 15.99
CA GLU A 85 6.04 2.51 16.51
C GLU A 85 5.61 1.23 15.76
N TYR A 86 6.49 0.22 15.72
CA TYR A 86 6.27 -0.98 14.89
C TYR A 86 5.31 -2.01 15.49
N GLU A 87 4.90 -1.82 16.75
CA GLU A 87 3.93 -2.70 17.43
C GLU A 87 2.58 -2.77 16.70
N ASN A 88 2.22 -1.69 15.98
CA ASN A 88 0.94 -1.58 15.27
C ASN A 88 1.00 -2.12 13.83
N ILE A 89 2.16 -2.56 13.33
CA ILE A 89 2.29 -3.05 11.95
C ILE A 89 1.35 -4.23 11.66
N PRO A 90 1.24 -5.26 12.52
CA PRO A 90 0.35 -6.38 12.26
C PRO A 90 -1.12 -5.96 12.10
N GLU A 91 -1.62 -5.10 12.99
CA GLU A 91 -2.99 -4.56 12.93
C GLU A 91 -3.21 -3.74 11.64
N LYS A 92 -2.24 -2.92 11.26
CA LYS A 92 -2.31 -2.15 10.00
C LYS A 92 -2.31 -3.05 8.76
N LEU A 93 -1.50 -4.10 8.74
CA LEU A 93 -1.48 -5.07 7.64
C LEU A 93 -2.83 -5.78 7.53
N GLU A 94 -3.40 -6.19 8.66
CA GLU A 94 -4.73 -6.79 8.70
C GLU A 94 -5.81 -5.81 8.17
N GLU A 95 -5.81 -4.54 8.60
CA GLU A 95 -6.71 -3.52 8.06
C GLU A 95 -6.59 -3.34 6.54
N GLU A 96 -5.36 -3.28 6.00
CA GLU A 96 -5.15 -3.16 4.55
C GLU A 96 -5.63 -4.40 3.79
N MET A 97 -5.50 -5.60 4.38
CA MET A 97 -6.04 -6.83 3.82
C MET A 97 -7.57 -6.81 3.77
N TYR A 98 -8.24 -6.33 4.82
CA TYR A 98 -9.69 -6.14 4.81
C TYR A 98 -10.14 -5.13 3.75
N ARG A 99 -9.45 -3.99 3.61
CA ARG A 99 -9.75 -2.99 2.56
C ARG A 99 -9.55 -3.56 1.16
N LEU A 100 -8.52 -4.37 0.97
CA LEU A 100 -8.27 -5.04 -0.31
C LEU A 100 -9.39 -6.05 -0.62
N LEU A 101 -9.83 -6.82 0.38
CA LEU A 101 -10.93 -7.77 0.25
C LEU A 101 -12.21 -7.05 -0.17
N GLU A 102 -12.61 -6.00 0.56
CA GLU A 102 -13.80 -5.20 0.24
C GLU A 102 -13.73 -4.62 -1.18
N ALA A 103 -12.59 -4.05 -1.58
CA ALA A 103 -12.41 -3.50 -2.92
C ALA A 103 -12.46 -4.57 -4.02
N LEU A 104 -11.99 -5.79 -3.75
CA LEU A 104 -12.07 -6.91 -4.70
C LEU A 104 -13.50 -7.44 -4.82
N GLU A 105 -14.22 -7.57 -3.72
CA GLU A 105 -15.64 -7.98 -3.70
C GLU A 105 -16.51 -6.95 -4.46
N GLU A 106 -16.35 -5.65 -4.18
CA GLU A 106 -17.04 -4.60 -4.94
C GLU A 106 -16.70 -4.65 -6.44
N ARG A 107 -15.44 -4.96 -6.77
CA ARG A 107 -15.02 -5.06 -8.17
C ARG A 107 -15.58 -6.30 -8.85
N GLU A 108 -15.62 -7.43 -8.15
CA GLU A 108 -16.20 -8.67 -8.62
C GLU A 108 -17.69 -8.49 -8.93
N ASP A 109 -18.45 -7.95 -7.99
CA ASP A 109 -19.88 -7.66 -8.15
C ASP A 109 -20.13 -6.77 -9.38
N TYR A 110 -19.35 -5.69 -9.51
CA TYR A 110 -19.43 -4.81 -10.68
C TYR A 110 -19.13 -5.55 -11.99
N GLU A 111 -18.14 -6.44 -12.00
CA GLU A 111 -17.80 -7.24 -13.18
C GLU A 111 -18.90 -8.27 -13.50
N GLN A 112 -19.54 -8.89 -12.52
CA GLN A 112 -20.61 -9.86 -12.73
C GLN A 112 -21.91 -9.20 -13.22
N ASP A 113 -22.23 -8.00 -12.73
CA ASP A 113 -23.48 -7.31 -13.03
C ASP A 113 -23.48 -6.58 -14.38
N HIS A 114 -22.30 -6.35 -14.98
CA HIS A 114 -22.16 -5.56 -16.20
C HIS A 114 -21.65 -6.40 -17.37
N GLU A 115 -22.19 -6.13 -18.56
CA GLU A 115 -21.63 -6.59 -19.83
C GLU A 115 -20.75 -5.49 -20.43
N PHE A 116 -19.64 -5.90 -21.04
CA PHE A 116 -18.61 -4.97 -21.51
C PHE A 116 -18.33 -5.10 -22.99
N TYR A 117 -17.93 -3.97 -23.57
CA TYR A 117 -17.48 -3.86 -24.94
C TYR A 117 -16.11 -3.17 -24.98
N LEU A 118 -15.28 -3.55 -25.95
CA LEU A 118 -13.93 -3.03 -26.11
C LEU A 118 -13.75 -2.44 -27.50
N CYS A 119 -13.15 -1.25 -27.56
CA CYS A 119 -12.55 -0.75 -28.78
C CYS A 119 -11.15 -1.36 -28.94
N GLU A 120 -10.93 -2.25 -29.91
CA GLU A 120 -9.61 -2.86 -30.13
C GLU A 120 -8.54 -1.85 -30.58
N VAL A 121 -8.95 -0.73 -31.19
CA VAL A 121 -8.03 0.30 -31.72
C VAL A 121 -7.50 1.20 -30.60
N CYS A 122 -8.38 1.66 -29.70
CA CYS A 122 -8.02 2.57 -28.62
C CYS A 122 -7.70 1.83 -27.30
N GLY A 123 -8.12 0.57 -27.15
CA GLY A 123 -8.02 -0.17 -25.89
C GLY A 123 -8.98 0.34 -24.81
N ILE A 124 -10.04 1.06 -25.18
CA ILE A 124 -11.01 1.63 -24.24
C ILE A 124 -12.18 0.68 -24.08
N ARG A 125 -12.51 0.42 -22.82
CA ARG A 125 -13.60 -0.45 -22.39
C ARG A 125 -14.84 0.38 -22.05
N PHE A 126 -16.00 -0.11 -22.43
CA PHE A 126 -17.31 0.51 -22.22
C PHE A 126 -18.26 -0.49 -21.58
N GLU A 127 -19.16 -0.02 -20.73
CA GLU A 127 -20.32 -0.82 -20.32
C GLU A 127 -21.34 -0.94 -21.47
N PHE A 128 -22.22 -1.94 -21.40
CA PHE A 128 -23.30 -2.12 -22.38
C PHE A 128 -24.14 -0.85 -22.57
N GLY A 129 -24.50 -0.17 -21.48
CA GLY A 129 -25.31 1.04 -21.54
C GLY A 129 -24.63 2.17 -22.33
N GLU A 130 -23.36 2.42 -22.04
CA GLU A 130 -22.55 3.41 -22.77
C GLU A 130 -22.34 3.01 -24.23
N ALA A 131 -22.04 1.72 -24.48
CA ALA A 131 -21.90 1.20 -25.83
C ALA A 131 -23.21 1.38 -26.62
N MET A 132 -24.36 1.14 -26.01
CA MET A 132 -25.67 1.35 -26.62
C MET A 132 -25.92 2.84 -26.95
N ASP A 133 -25.57 3.75 -26.05
CA ASP A 133 -25.72 5.20 -26.25
C ASP A 133 -24.85 5.71 -27.40
N PHE A 134 -23.65 5.16 -27.58
CA PHE A 134 -22.78 5.46 -28.71
C PHE A 134 -23.05 4.60 -29.95
N GLY A 135 -24.10 3.77 -29.96
CA GLY A 135 -24.45 2.95 -31.11
C GLY A 135 -23.43 1.86 -31.45
N PHE A 136 -22.71 1.37 -30.44
CA PHE A 136 -21.60 0.42 -30.51
C PHE A 136 -20.44 0.93 -31.38
N GLU A 137 -20.22 2.24 -31.38
CA GLU A 137 -19.10 2.90 -32.06
C GLU A 137 -18.25 3.67 -31.04
N CYS A 138 -16.93 3.56 -31.15
CA CYS A 138 -16.00 4.25 -30.27
C CYS A 138 -16.04 5.77 -30.53
N PRO A 139 -16.31 6.61 -29.52
CA PRO A 139 -16.41 8.06 -29.70
C PRO A 139 -15.08 8.73 -30.11
N ASP A 140 -13.94 8.08 -29.85
CA ASP A 140 -12.61 8.66 -30.12
C ASP A 140 -12.10 8.37 -31.53
N CYS A 141 -12.38 7.18 -32.08
CA CYS A 141 -11.81 6.74 -33.36
C CYS A 141 -12.86 6.29 -34.40
N GLY A 142 -14.12 6.16 -34.02
CA GLY A 142 -15.20 5.72 -34.90
C GLY A 142 -15.17 4.23 -35.27
N SER A 143 -14.33 3.41 -34.62
CA SER A 143 -14.34 1.96 -34.84
C SER A 143 -15.50 1.30 -34.11
N GLN A 144 -15.97 0.14 -34.60
CA GLN A 144 -16.97 -0.65 -33.88
C GLN A 144 -16.40 -1.19 -32.57
N LEU A 145 -17.27 -1.28 -31.57
CA LEU A 145 -16.98 -1.92 -30.29
C LEU A 145 -17.30 -3.42 -30.38
N GLU A 146 -16.46 -4.25 -29.77
CA GLU A 146 -16.64 -5.71 -29.73
C GLU A 146 -17.00 -6.18 -28.32
N SER A 147 -17.87 -7.18 -28.20
CA SER A 147 -18.22 -7.77 -26.89
C SER A 147 -16.98 -8.38 -26.26
N MET A 148 -16.74 -8.01 -25.00
CA MET A 148 -15.61 -8.45 -24.20
C MET A 148 -16.13 -9.26 -23.01
N GLY A 149 -15.85 -10.56 -23.03
CA GLY A 149 -16.07 -11.40 -21.85
C GLY A 149 -15.05 -11.11 -20.76
N ASN A 150 -15.47 -11.21 -19.51
CA ASN A 150 -14.67 -10.96 -18.31
C ASN A 150 -14.56 -12.19 -17.39
N SER A 151 -15.00 -13.38 -17.82
CA SER A 151 -15.05 -14.58 -16.97
C SER A 151 -13.70 -14.92 -16.33
N ARG A 152 -12.59 -14.79 -17.07
CA ARG A 152 -11.24 -15.03 -16.53
C ARG A 152 -10.82 -14.03 -15.46
N LEU A 153 -11.31 -12.79 -15.56
CA LEU A 153 -11.04 -11.75 -14.58
C LEU A 153 -11.84 -12.04 -13.30
N VAL A 154 -13.11 -12.39 -13.45
CA VAL A 154 -13.98 -12.79 -12.33
C VAL A 154 -13.41 -14.01 -11.61
N GLU A 155 -13.07 -15.09 -12.33
CA GLU A 155 -12.46 -16.30 -11.76
C GLU A 155 -11.18 -15.99 -10.95
N ALA A 156 -10.33 -15.09 -11.46
CA ALA A 156 -9.10 -14.70 -10.75
C ALA A 156 -9.37 -13.85 -9.49
N MET A 157 -10.43 -13.03 -9.51
CA MET A 157 -10.84 -12.28 -8.32
C MET A 157 -11.48 -13.20 -7.29
N GLU A 158 -12.35 -14.14 -7.70
CA GLU A 158 -12.94 -15.15 -6.83
C GLU A 158 -11.86 -15.97 -6.10
N GLU A 159 -10.84 -16.45 -6.83
CA GLU A 159 -9.70 -17.17 -6.24
C GLU A 159 -8.98 -16.32 -5.20
N ARG A 160 -8.69 -15.04 -5.52
CA ARG A 160 -7.98 -14.14 -4.60
C ARG A 160 -8.82 -13.75 -3.38
N ILE A 161 -10.11 -13.55 -3.55
CA ILE A 161 -11.07 -13.26 -2.46
C ILE A 161 -11.11 -14.46 -1.50
N ALA A 162 -11.17 -15.68 -2.02
CA ALA A 162 -11.15 -16.89 -1.19
C ALA A 162 -9.85 -17.00 -0.36
N ASP A 163 -8.69 -16.80 -1.00
CA ASP A 163 -7.39 -16.79 -0.28
C ASP A 163 -7.37 -15.73 0.85
N LEU A 164 -7.86 -14.52 0.57
CA LEU A 164 -7.91 -13.43 1.56
C LEU A 164 -8.85 -13.73 2.73
N ARG A 165 -10.03 -14.31 2.47
CA ARG A 165 -10.98 -14.71 3.52
C ARG A 165 -10.42 -15.80 4.42
N ASP A 166 -9.69 -16.76 3.84
CA ASP A 166 -8.98 -17.81 4.58
C ASP A 166 -7.86 -17.22 5.44
N GLU A 167 -7.04 -16.32 4.88
CA GLU A 167 -5.96 -15.63 5.61
C GLU A 167 -6.50 -14.79 6.79
N LEU A 168 -7.62 -14.10 6.59
CA LEU A 168 -8.28 -13.26 7.59
C LEU A 168 -9.22 -14.03 8.54
N ASN A 169 -9.44 -15.34 8.31
CA ASN A 169 -10.40 -16.18 9.04
C ASN A 169 -11.85 -15.60 9.07
N VAL A 170 -12.27 -14.90 8.03
CA VAL A 170 -13.61 -14.28 7.96
C VAL A 170 -14.73 -15.31 8.05
N ASP A 171 -14.50 -16.52 7.52
CA ASP A 171 -15.48 -17.61 7.52
C ASP A 171 -15.54 -18.41 8.84
N ALA A 172 -14.71 -18.07 9.83
CA ALA A 172 -14.67 -18.77 11.14
C ALA A 172 -15.69 -18.23 12.17
N GLU A 173 -16.40 -17.14 11.86
CA GLU A 173 -17.37 -16.49 12.76
C GLU A 173 -18.85 -16.64 12.36
N ILE A 174 -19.21 -17.72 11.63
CA ILE A 174 -20.62 -18.09 11.35
C ILE A 174 -21.04 -19.38 12.09
#